data_AF-A0A1I3ZCP7-F1
#
_entry.id   AF-A0A1I3ZCP7-F1
#
_cell.length_a   1.000
_cell.length_b   1.000
_cell.length_c   1.000
_cell.angle_alpha   90.00
_cell.angle_beta   90.00
_cell.angle_gamma   90.00
#
_symmetry.space_group_name_H-M   'P 1'
#
loop_
_entity.id
_entity.type
_entity.pdbx_description
1 polymer ?
#
loop_
_entity_poly.entity_id
_entity_poly.type
_entity_poly.pdbx_seq_one_letter_code
_entity_poly.pdbx_strand_id
1 'polypeptide(L)'
;MTKPMNLNVRVSGPLSEFVARNVGEDGLYENVSEYVRDLIRRDKERVEREMFETLKAELQRAFATPDEEYVYVTADEVLERNRARRAAR
;
A
#
# COMPACT_ATOMS: atom_id res chain seq x y z
N MET A 1 20.02 -0.11 11.79
CA MET A 1 19.02 0.28 12.80
C MET A 1 18.30 1.53 12.30
N THR A 2 16.99 1.48 12.12
CA THR A 2 16.18 2.67 11.81
C THR A 2 16.05 3.55 13.05
N LYS A 3 16.31 4.85 12.90
CA LYS A 3 16.26 5.81 14.00
C LYS A 3 14.80 6.04 14.42
N PRO A 4 14.45 6.05 15.72
CA PRO A 4 13.11 6.41 16.16
C PRO A 4 12.78 7.84 15.71
N MET A 5 11.58 8.02 15.16
CA MET A 5 11.03 9.32 14.75
C MET A 5 9.97 9.75 15.75
N ASN A 6 10.04 11.00 16.19
CA ASN A 6 8.99 11.61 17.01
C ASN A 6 7.94 12.24 16.11
N LEU A 7 6.67 11.92 16.35
CA LEU A 7 5.52 12.48 15.63
C LEU A 7 4.66 13.25 16.63
N ASN A 8 4.38 14.53 16.37
CA ASN A 8 3.43 15.32 17.15
C ASN A 8 2.16 15.52 16.33
N VAL A 9 1.01 15.08 16.86
CA VAL A 9 -0.28 15.13 16.16
C VAL A 9 -1.28 15.86 17.03
N ARG A 10 -1.91 16.89 16.48
CA ARG A 10 -3.05 17.54 17.12
C ARG A 10 -4.33 16.81 16.74
N VAL A 11 -4.99 16.23 17.72
CA VAL A 11 -6.31 15.59 17.56
C VAL A 11 -7.34 16.47 18.26
N SER A 12 -8.41 16.85 17.57
CA SER A 12 -9.45 17.75 18.10
C SER A 12 -10.85 17.27 17.77
N GLY A 13 -11.84 17.82 18.48
CA GLY A 13 -13.26 17.53 18.26
C GLY A 13 -13.60 16.04 18.49
N PRO A 14 -14.51 15.46 17.68
CA PRO A 14 -14.99 14.09 17.88
C PRO A 14 -13.91 13.01 17.89
N LEU A 15 -12.78 13.25 17.18
CA LEU A 15 -11.65 12.32 17.18
C LEU A 15 -10.92 12.29 18.52
N SER A 16 -10.85 13.43 19.23
CA SER A 16 -10.23 13.50 20.55
C SER A 16 -11.03 12.69 21.56
N GLU A 17 -12.36 12.86 21.55
CA GLU A 17 -13.27 12.06 22.39
C GLU A 17 -13.18 10.57 22.07
N PHE A 18 -13.08 10.22 20.78
CA PHE A 18 -12.92 8.83 20.37
C PHE A 18 -11.61 8.23 20.91
N VAL A 19 -10.49 8.94 20.78
CA VAL A 19 -9.19 8.49 21.32
C VAL A 19 -9.28 8.36 22.84
N ALA A 20 -9.86 9.33 23.53
CA ALA A 20 -10.00 9.32 24.99
C ALA A 20 -10.83 8.13 25.51
N ARG A 21 -11.82 7.65 24.75
CA ARG A 21 -12.59 6.43 25.11
C ARG A 21 -11.82 5.12 24.89
N ASN A 22 -10.80 5.13 24.03
CA ASN A 22 -10.03 3.94 23.68
C ASN A 22 -8.69 3.86 24.43
N VAL A 23 -8.29 4.93 25.12
CA VAL A 23 -6.99 5.07 25.79
C VAL A 23 -7.19 5.39 27.26
N GLY A 24 -6.54 4.64 28.14
CA GLY A 24 -6.64 4.81 29.61
C GLY A 24 -6.83 3.49 30.32
N GLU A 25 -7.12 3.53 31.63
CA GLU A 25 -7.24 2.34 32.49
C GLU A 25 -8.33 1.37 32.04
N ASP A 26 -9.46 1.90 31.55
CA ASP A 26 -10.57 1.12 30.98
C ASP A 26 -10.52 1.04 29.44
N GLY A 27 -9.48 1.59 28.81
CA GLY A 27 -9.30 1.64 27.36
C GLY A 27 -8.65 0.38 26.81
N LEU A 28 -8.74 0.19 25.48
CA LEU A 28 -8.04 -0.90 24.79
C LEU A 28 -6.52 -0.66 24.66
N TYR A 29 -6.06 0.56 24.94
CA TYR A 29 -4.68 1.00 24.79
C TYR A 29 -4.24 1.78 26.04
N GLU A 30 -2.99 1.60 26.45
CA GLU A 30 -2.47 2.26 27.66
C GLU A 30 -2.20 3.76 27.42
N ASN A 31 -1.81 4.12 26.18
CA ASN A 31 -1.50 5.49 25.82
C ASN A 31 -1.77 5.80 24.33
N VAL A 32 -1.85 7.09 24.01
CA VAL A 32 -2.14 7.56 22.64
C VAL A 32 -1.05 7.14 21.67
N SER A 33 0.22 7.11 22.09
CA SER A 33 1.33 6.72 21.22
C SER A 33 1.28 5.24 20.84
N GLU A 34 0.74 4.37 21.69
CA GLU A 34 0.44 2.98 21.37
C GLU A 34 -0.69 2.89 20.34
N TYR A 35 -1.79 3.59 20.60
CA TYR A 35 -2.92 3.60 19.69
C TYR A 35 -2.52 4.07 18.29
N VAL A 36 -1.74 5.16 18.19
CA VAL A 36 -1.24 5.68 16.91
C VAL A 36 -0.30 4.68 16.22
N ARG A 37 0.59 4.01 16.96
CA ARG A 37 1.46 2.97 16.37
C ARG A 37 0.66 1.80 15.82
N ASP A 38 -0.40 1.39 16.51
CA ASP A 38 -1.28 0.33 16.02
C ASP A 38 -2.06 0.76 14.77
N LEU A 39 -2.59 1.98 14.74
CA LEU A 39 -3.23 2.55 13.55
C LEU A 39 -2.28 2.60 12.35
N ILE A 40 -1.04 3.05 12.54
CA ILE A 40 -0.02 3.08 11.48
C ILE A 40 0.30 1.67 10.97
N ARG A 41 0.34 0.67 11.88
CA ARG A 41 0.58 -0.72 11.48
C ARG A 41 -0.56 -1.25 10.61
N ARG A 42 -1.81 -1.04 11.04
CA ARG A 42 -3.00 -1.43 10.28
C ARG A 42 -3.09 -0.72 8.93
N ASP A 43 -2.74 0.56 8.90
CA ASP A 43 -2.69 1.35 7.66
C ASP A 43 -1.65 0.77 6.69
N LYS A 44 -0.42 0.52 7.18
CA LYS A 44 0.63 -0.13 6.41
C LYS A 44 0.18 -1.48 5.85
N GLU A 45 -0.39 -2.34 6.68
CA GLU A 45 -0.88 -3.67 6.27
C GLU A 45 -1.98 -3.58 5.22
N ARG A 46 -2.89 -2.60 5.36
CA ARG A 46 -3.93 -2.34 4.36
C ARG A 46 -3.32 -1.92 3.04
N VAL A 47 -2.44 -0.92 3.03
CA VAL A 47 -1.80 -0.42 1.81
C VAL A 47 -1.02 -1.53 1.10
N GLU A 48 -0.23 -2.32 1.84
CA GLU A 48 0.54 -3.43 1.26
C GLU A 48 -0.37 -4.51 0.68
N ARG A 49 -1.47 -4.85 1.37
CA ARG A 49 -2.46 -5.80 0.87
C ARG A 49 -3.15 -5.32 -0.39
N GLU A 50 -3.58 -4.07 -0.42
CA GLU A 50 -4.22 -3.46 -1.60
C GLU A 50 -3.28 -3.44 -2.80
N MET A 51 -2.01 -3.07 -2.60
CA MET A 51 -0.98 -3.13 -3.64
C MET A 51 -0.77 -4.56 -4.15
N PHE A 52 -0.66 -5.53 -3.24
CA PHE A 52 -0.47 -6.93 -3.59
C PHE A 52 -1.66 -7.50 -4.38
N GLU A 53 -2.89 -7.29 -3.90
CA GLU A 53 -4.09 -7.79 -4.58
C GLU A 53 -4.31 -7.12 -5.94
N THR A 54 -3.96 -5.83 -6.07
CA THR A 54 -3.99 -5.14 -7.37
C THR A 54 -3.03 -5.79 -8.36
N LEU A 55 -1.76 -5.99 -7.97
CA LEU A 55 -0.76 -6.64 -8.82
C LEU A 55 -1.16 -8.07 -9.17
N LYS A 56 -1.64 -8.83 -8.18
CA LYS A 56 -2.11 -10.20 -8.38
C LYS A 56 -3.26 -10.25 -9.38
N ALA A 57 -4.26 -9.38 -9.26
CA ALA A 57 -5.39 -9.33 -10.18
C ALA A 57 -4.96 -8.90 -11.60
N GLU A 58 -3.96 -8.03 -11.74
CA GLU A 58 -3.37 -7.69 -13.03
C GLU A 58 -2.68 -8.90 -13.67
N LEU A 59 -1.81 -9.57 -12.93
CA LEU A 59 -1.11 -10.77 -13.42
C LEU A 59 -2.08 -11.89 -13.74
N GLN A 60 -3.07 -12.16 -12.88
CA GLN A 60 -4.09 -13.19 -13.14
C GLN A 60 -4.84 -12.94 -14.43
N ARG A 61 -5.19 -11.68 -14.73
CA ARG A 61 -5.81 -11.33 -16.02
C ARG A 61 -4.86 -11.55 -17.19
N ALA A 62 -3.59 -11.19 -17.04
CA ALA A 62 -2.59 -11.35 -18.10
C ALA A 62 -2.25 -12.82 -18.41
N PHE A 63 -2.29 -13.69 -17.39
CA PHE A 63 -2.03 -15.14 -17.50
C PHE A 63 -3.28 -15.98 -17.76
N ALA A 64 -4.48 -15.40 -17.73
CA ALA A 64 -5.71 -16.10 -18.12
C ALA A 64 -5.82 -16.27 -19.64
N THR A 65 -4.97 -15.57 -20.41
CA THR A 65 -4.89 -15.71 -21.86
C THR A 65 -4.34 -17.09 -22.22
N PRO A 66 -4.96 -17.82 -23.17
CA PRO A 66 -4.45 -19.09 -23.66
C PRO A 66 -3.01 -18.98 -24.17
N ASP A 67 -2.24 -20.06 -24.00
CA ASP A 67 -0.82 -20.05 -24.36
C ASP A 67 -0.61 -19.81 -25.87
N GLU A 68 -1.58 -20.21 -26.69
CA GLU A 68 -1.56 -20.08 -28.15
C GLU A 68 -1.65 -18.62 -28.63
N GLU A 69 -2.11 -17.69 -27.78
CA GLU A 69 -2.17 -16.26 -28.11
C GLU A 69 -0.85 -15.53 -27.79
N TYR A 70 0.09 -16.15 -27.08
CA TYR A 70 1.41 -15.56 -26.86
C TYR A 70 2.28 -15.71 -28.11
N VAL A 71 2.99 -14.63 -28.43
CA VAL A 71 3.99 -14.60 -29.50
C VAL A 71 5.38 -14.51 -28.92
N TYR A 72 6.32 -15.24 -29.53
CA TYR A 72 7.72 -15.10 -29.19
C TYR A 72 8.19 -13.69 -29.57
N VAL A 73 8.84 -13.01 -28.63
CA VAL A 73 9.46 -11.71 -28.84
C VAL A 73 10.86 -11.72 -28.26
N THR A 74 11.80 -11.15 -29.00
CA THR A 74 13.17 -10.92 -28.55
C THR A 74 13.24 -9.63 -27.72
N ALA A 75 14.32 -9.50 -26.94
CA ALA A 75 14.55 -8.28 -26.17
C ALA A 75 14.68 -7.04 -27.07
N ASP A 76 15.32 -7.17 -28.24
CA ASP A 76 15.52 -6.07 -29.19
C ASP A 76 14.20 -5.56 -29.77
N GLU A 77 13.30 -6.48 -30.19
CA GLU A 77 11.97 -6.12 -30.69
C GLU A 77 11.14 -5.36 -29.65
N VAL A 78 11.24 -5.74 -28.37
CA VAL A 78 10.56 -5.04 -27.27
C VAL A 78 11.13 -3.63 -27.07
N LEU A 79 12.45 -3.47 -27.14
CA LEU A 79 13.12 -2.18 -27.02
C LEU A 79 12.76 -1.23 -28.16
N GLU A 80 12.77 -1.73 -29.40
CA GLU A 80 12.38 -0.96 -30.59
C GLU A 80 10.92 -0.50 -30.51
N ARG A 81 10.00 -1.42 -30.16
CA ARG A 81 8.57 -1.09 -29.96
C ARG A 81 8.39 0.03 -28.92
N ASN A 82 9.10 -0.03 -27.80
CA ASN A 82 8.98 0.96 -26.73
C ASN A 82 9.58 2.32 -27.14
N ARG A 83 10.68 2.35 -27.91
CA ARG A 83 11.24 3.57 -28.48
C ARG A 83 10.27 4.24 -29.46
N ALA A 84 9.66 3.46 -30.36
CA ALA A 84 8.66 3.95 -31.31
C ALA A 84 7.45 4.57 -30.61
N ARG A 85 6.92 3.91 -29.56
CA ARG A 85 5.80 4.44 -28.75
C ARG A 85 6.12 5.74 -28.03
N ARG A 86 7.37 5.94 -27.60
CA ARG A 86 7.82 7.18 -26.95
C ARG A 86 8.00 8.32 -27.94
N ALA A 87 8.45 8.04 -29.17
CA ALA A 87 8.60 9.04 -30.22
C ALA A 87 7.27 9.51 -30.81
N ALA A 88 6.23 8.67 -30.74
CA ALA A 88 4.87 8.98 -31.18
C ALA A 88 4.00 9.71 -30.14
N ARG A 89 4.59 10.09 -28.99
CA ARG A 89 3.90 10.71 -27.86
C ARG A 89 4.38 12.15 -27.70
#